data_AF-A0A832MB64-F1
#
_entry.id   AF-A0A832MB64-F1
#
_cell.length_a   1.000
_cell.length_b   1.000
_cell.length_c   1.000
_cell.angle_alpha   90.00
_cell.angle_beta   90.00
_cell.angle_gamma   90.00
#
_symmetry.space_group_name_H-M   'P 1'
#
loop_
_entity.id
_entity.type
_entity.pdbx_description
1 polymer ?
#
loop_
_entity_poly.entity_id
_entity_poly.type
_entity_poly.pdbx_seq_one_letter_code
_entity_poly.pdbx_strand_id
1 'polypeptide(L)'
;MNTRTWFGQRREIYGLAAFAAIAAGALFAVAQAPVPPATAPATRAATIAAPDKKAQAIERFKKATELYKADKIAEAKVENDAALALDPTNPDALLLRRILSTRTTSTTDTSSTGPSTSSTAPTAFKARTLTNEEVSLIRIHEMNRDEFKTIQASIDRKTLTDFWDKVYTRDTRNTRITREDREAFLNPRNIAGQIDEILKAGQADYIEKIKVTTEPKVLVDFRTQIQPFLLQNCATAACHGGENAIGPRFFGAGRAPSAAEAYTNYFTLAEYRVKSGGRMIDRANPKDSLLLHYALPKNISRSPHPGDAKLITRFANDSDAKYQEMVKWIGTMSLNPPQRYGITINLGENAATTTQPAKSE
;
A
#
# COMPACT_ATOMS: atom_id res chain seq x y z
N MET A 1 -4.26 63.93 -13.09
CA MET A 1 -4.99 62.66 -13.29
C MET A 1 -4.76 61.79 -12.07
N ASN A 2 -5.84 61.48 -11.36
CA ASN A 2 -5.89 60.74 -10.08
C ASN A 2 -5.71 59.24 -10.29
N THR A 3 -4.89 58.58 -9.47
CA THR A 3 -5.15 57.19 -9.05
C THR A 3 -4.83 57.03 -7.56
N ARG A 4 -5.85 56.57 -6.81
CA ARG A 4 -5.84 56.39 -5.35
C ARG A 4 -5.22 55.04 -5.00
N THR A 5 -4.32 55.06 -4.03
CA THR A 5 -3.80 53.91 -3.29
C THR A 5 -4.79 53.49 -2.19
N TRP A 6 -5.06 52.19 -2.07
CA TRP A 6 -5.94 51.60 -1.05
C TRP A 6 -5.10 50.62 -0.21
N PHE A 7 -4.75 51.00 1.02
CA PHE A 7 -4.23 50.09 2.05
C PHE A 7 -5.07 50.32 3.31
N GLY A 8 -5.91 49.34 3.63
CA GLY A 8 -6.73 49.32 4.84
C GLY A 8 -6.04 48.47 5.90
N GLN A 9 -5.46 49.14 6.88
CA GLN A 9 -4.92 48.57 8.12
C GLN A 9 -6.08 48.45 9.13
N ARG A 10 -6.35 47.25 9.65
CA ARG A 10 -7.20 47.08 10.84
C ARG A 10 -6.47 46.25 11.90
N ARG A 11 -6.16 46.95 13.00
CA ARG A 11 -5.88 46.38 14.32
C ARG A 11 -7.23 46.08 14.98
N GLU A 12 -7.40 44.89 15.53
CA GLU A 12 -8.32 44.67 16.64
C GLU A 12 -7.61 43.86 17.73
N ILE A 13 -7.64 44.46 18.92
CA ILE A 13 -7.34 43.92 20.25
C ILE A 13 -8.66 43.32 20.79
N TYR A 14 -8.58 42.55 21.89
CA TYR A 14 -9.63 41.94 22.75
C TYR A 14 -9.71 40.42 22.55
N GLY A 15 -9.70 39.57 23.58
CA GLY A 15 -9.57 39.73 25.02
C GLY A 15 -9.47 38.33 25.63
N LEU A 16 -8.65 38.19 26.67
CA LEU A 16 -8.55 36.98 27.48
C LEU A 16 -9.83 36.84 28.32
N ALA A 17 -10.59 35.76 28.12
CA ALA A 17 -11.64 35.32 29.03
C ALA A 17 -11.30 33.91 29.53
N ALA A 18 -10.96 33.84 30.81
CA ALA A 18 -10.77 32.60 31.54
C ALA A 18 -12.13 31.94 31.82
N PHE A 19 -12.29 30.68 31.41
CA PHE A 19 -13.43 29.85 31.82
C PHE A 19 -13.06 29.09 33.10
N ALA A 20 -13.70 29.45 34.21
CA ALA A 20 -13.74 28.65 35.42
C ALA A 20 -14.86 27.59 35.28
N ALA A 21 -14.50 26.31 35.33
CA ALA A 21 -15.45 25.21 35.35
C ALA A 21 -15.90 24.93 36.78
N ILE A 22 -17.18 25.13 37.07
CA ILE A 22 -17.84 24.68 38.30
C ILE A 22 -18.38 23.27 38.03
N ALA A 23 -17.81 22.28 38.71
CA ALA A 23 -18.33 20.93 38.76
C ALA A 23 -19.39 20.83 39.87
N ALA A 24 -20.67 20.77 39.50
CA ALA A 24 -21.76 20.40 40.40
C ALA A 24 -22.13 18.94 40.14
N GLY A 25 -21.71 18.06 41.06
CA GLY A 25 -22.12 16.66 41.09
C GLY A 25 -23.55 16.52 41.63
N ALA A 26 -24.47 16.03 40.80
CA ALA A 26 -25.78 15.58 41.24
C ALA A 26 -25.75 14.05 41.37
N LEU A 27 -25.76 13.56 42.61
CA LEU A 27 -26.00 12.17 42.95
C LEU A 27 -27.49 11.87 42.79
N PHE A 28 -27.87 11.16 41.74
CA PHE A 28 -29.20 10.56 41.64
C PHE A 28 -29.17 9.19 42.33
N ALA A 29 -29.82 9.11 43.48
CA ALA A 29 -30.19 7.85 44.12
C ALA A 29 -31.33 7.20 43.32
N VAL A 30 -31.04 6.09 42.65
CA VAL A 30 -32.06 5.24 42.01
C VAL A 30 -32.63 4.30 43.06
N ALA A 31 -33.89 4.49 43.42
CA ALA A 31 -34.64 3.57 44.26
C ALA A 31 -34.85 2.24 43.52
N GLN A 32 -34.35 1.13 44.11
CA GLN A 32 -34.60 -0.21 43.62
C GLN A 32 -36.03 -0.64 44.01
N ALA A 33 -36.84 -0.97 43.01
CA ALA A 33 -38.14 -1.60 43.20
C ALA A 33 -37.98 -3.06 43.68
N PRO A 34 -38.94 -3.61 44.44
CA PRO A 34 -38.88 -4.96 45.00
C PRO A 34 -38.87 -6.03 43.92
N VAL A 35 -37.91 -6.97 44.05
CA VAL A 35 -37.74 -8.14 43.19
C VAL A 35 -38.86 -9.16 43.48
N PRO A 36 -39.64 -9.61 42.48
CA PRO A 36 -40.62 -10.66 42.66
C PRO A 36 -39.95 -12.04 42.87
N PRO A 37 -40.62 -12.98 43.56
CA PRO A 37 -40.04 -14.28 43.91
C PRO A 37 -39.77 -15.15 42.68
N ALA A 38 -38.63 -15.84 42.73
CA ALA A 38 -38.09 -16.69 41.67
C ALA A 38 -39.05 -17.85 41.31
N THR A 39 -39.55 -17.83 40.08
CA THR A 39 -40.18 -18.99 39.44
C THR A 39 -39.12 -19.99 39.00
N ALA A 40 -39.39 -21.27 39.29
CA ALA A 40 -38.52 -22.40 38.97
C ALA A 40 -38.17 -22.48 37.47
N PRO A 41 -36.93 -22.90 37.11
CA PRO A 41 -36.50 -22.93 35.73
C PRO A 41 -37.18 -24.07 34.96
N ALA A 42 -37.99 -23.70 33.97
CA ALA A 42 -38.42 -24.61 32.92
C ALA A 42 -37.18 -25.02 32.09
N THR A 43 -36.91 -26.31 32.02
CA THR A 43 -35.89 -26.94 31.16
C THR A 43 -36.22 -26.68 29.69
N ARG A 44 -35.71 -25.56 29.16
CA ARG A 44 -35.73 -25.25 27.73
C ARG A 44 -34.63 -26.09 27.07
N ALA A 45 -35.03 -27.04 26.23
CA ALA A 45 -34.12 -27.73 25.32
C ALA A 45 -33.30 -26.67 24.56
N ALA A 46 -31.98 -26.75 24.69
CA ALA A 46 -31.05 -25.84 24.04
C ALA A 46 -31.13 -26.04 22.51
N THR A 47 -31.81 -25.13 21.83
CA THR A 47 -31.63 -24.96 20.39
C THR A 47 -30.18 -24.57 20.18
N ILE A 48 -29.37 -25.48 19.64
CA ILE A 48 -27.99 -25.20 19.22
C ILE A 48 -28.07 -24.07 18.21
N ALA A 49 -27.75 -22.85 18.64
CA ALA A 49 -27.76 -21.69 17.78
C ALA A 49 -26.77 -21.94 16.63
N ALA A 50 -27.24 -21.75 15.40
CA ALA A 50 -26.39 -21.86 14.23
C ALA A 50 -25.13 -20.99 14.45
N PRO A 51 -23.91 -21.53 14.21
CA PRO A 51 -22.69 -20.80 14.49
C PRO A 51 -22.68 -19.46 13.76
N ASP A 52 -22.22 -18.41 14.45
CA ASP A 52 -22.07 -17.07 13.90
C ASP A 52 -21.35 -17.14 12.55
N LYS A 53 -22.02 -16.68 11.48
CA LYS A 53 -21.46 -16.69 10.11
C LYS A 53 -20.11 -16.00 10.06
N LYS A 54 -19.89 -14.99 10.91
CA LYS A 54 -18.61 -14.28 11.00
C LYS A 54 -17.50 -15.16 11.57
N ALA A 55 -17.78 -15.94 12.61
CA ALA A 55 -16.82 -16.90 13.15
C ALA A 55 -16.46 -17.98 12.13
N GLN A 56 -17.44 -18.47 11.36
CA GLN A 56 -17.21 -19.42 10.27
C GLN A 56 -16.35 -18.81 9.14
N ALA A 57 -16.58 -17.54 8.79
CA ALA A 57 -15.77 -16.84 7.79
C ALA A 57 -14.30 -16.76 8.22
N ILE A 58 -14.03 -16.47 9.50
CA ILE A 58 -12.68 -16.41 10.07
C ILE A 58 -11.98 -17.77 9.97
N GLU A 59 -12.65 -18.86 10.33
CA GLU A 59 -12.06 -20.21 10.26
C GLU A 59 -11.77 -20.65 8.81
N ARG A 60 -12.66 -20.34 7.87
CA ARG A 60 -12.43 -20.57 6.43
C ARG A 60 -11.23 -19.78 5.91
N PHE A 61 -11.10 -18.52 6.31
CA PHE A 61 -9.97 -17.68 5.93
C PHE A 61 -8.63 -18.18 6.52
N LYS A 62 -8.60 -18.64 7.77
CA LYS A 62 -7.41 -19.26 8.37
C LYS A 62 -6.96 -20.48 7.57
N LYS A 63 -7.89 -21.37 7.23
CA LYS A 63 -7.61 -22.56 6.42
C LYS A 63 -7.10 -22.20 5.02
N ALA A 64 -7.69 -21.19 4.38
CA ALA A 64 -7.18 -20.67 3.10
C ALA A 64 -5.73 -20.19 3.20
N THR A 65 -5.38 -19.50 4.29
CA THR A 65 -4.03 -19.00 4.55
C THR A 65 -3.03 -20.14 4.77
N GLU A 66 -3.42 -21.20 5.48
CA GLU A 66 -2.59 -22.39 5.67
C GLU A 66 -2.34 -23.13 4.35
N LEU A 67 -3.39 -23.31 3.54
CA LEU A 67 -3.28 -23.92 2.21
C LEU A 67 -2.37 -23.10 1.29
N TYR A 68 -2.50 -21.76 1.33
CA TYR A 68 -1.63 -20.86 0.57
C TYR A 68 -0.16 -21.00 1.00
N LYS A 69 0.12 -21.10 2.30
CA LYS A 69 1.49 -21.33 2.83
C LYS A 69 2.05 -22.70 2.42
N ALA A 70 1.18 -23.69 2.24
CA ALA A 70 1.53 -25.03 1.75
C ALA A 70 1.59 -25.12 0.21
N ASP A 71 1.52 -23.99 -0.50
CA ASP A 71 1.50 -23.87 -1.97
C ASP A 71 0.34 -24.60 -2.67
N LYS A 72 -0.74 -24.88 -1.93
CA LYS A 72 -1.99 -25.48 -2.43
C LYS A 72 -2.95 -24.40 -2.92
N ILE A 73 -2.61 -23.78 -4.05
CA ILE A 73 -3.25 -22.54 -4.54
C ILE A 73 -4.72 -22.74 -4.90
N ALA A 74 -5.08 -23.85 -5.54
CA ALA A 74 -6.46 -24.11 -5.94
C ALA A 74 -7.38 -24.29 -4.72
N GLU A 75 -6.93 -25.05 -3.72
CA GLU A 75 -7.67 -25.29 -2.48
C GLU A 75 -7.74 -24.04 -1.62
N ALA A 76 -6.64 -23.27 -1.54
CA ALA A 76 -6.63 -21.97 -0.86
C ALA A 76 -7.68 -21.03 -1.45
N LYS A 77 -7.85 -21.04 -2.79
CA LYS A 77 -8.88 -20.23 -3.46
C LYS A 77 -10.28 -20.65 -3.08
N VAL A 78 -10.56 -21.96 -3.07
CA VAL A 78 -11.88 -22.48 -2.67
C VAL A 78 -12.23 -22.07 -1.24
N GLU A 79 -11.31 -22.22 -0.29
CA GLU A 79 -11.56 -21.85 1.11
C GLU A 79 -11.69 -20.33 1.29
N ASN A 80 -10.91 -19.53 0.56
CA ASN A 80 -11.01 -18.08 0.61
C ASN A 80 -12.34 -17.57 0.02
N ASP A 81 -12.79 -18.16 -1.09
CA ASP A 81 -14.09 -17.82 -1.69
C ASP A 81 -15.24 -18.24 -0.76
N ALA A 82 -15.12 -19.35 -0.03
CA ALA A 82 -16.08 -19.76 1.00
C ALA A 82 -16.11 -18.78 2.19
N ALA A 83 -14.97 -18.23 2.59
CA ALA A 83 -14.90 -17.18 3.61
C ALA A 83 -15.64 -15.91 3.15
N LEU A 84 -15.41 -15.48 1.90
CA LEU A 84 -16.07 -14.30 1.31
C LEU A 84 -17.57 -14.50 1.06
N ALA A 85 -18.03 -15.74 0.86
CA ALA A 85 -19.47 -16.02 0.78
C ALA A 85 -20.17 -15.82 2.14
N LEU A 86 -19.46 -16.01 3.25
CA LEU A 86 -19.97 -15.83 4.61
C LEU A 86 -19.82 -14.38 5.09
N ASP A 87 -18.69 -13.74 4.78
CA ASP A 87 -18.42 -12.32 5.04
C ASP A 87 -17.80 -11.66 3.79
N PRO A 88 -18.64 -11.09 2.89
CA PRO A 88 -18.17 -10.45 1.66
C PRO A 88 -17.29 -9.21 1.90
N THR A 89 -17.30 -8.68 3.13
CA THR A 89 -16.59 -7.45 3.49
C THR A 89 -15.26 -7.70 4.22
N ASN A 90 -14.86 -8.97 4.39
CA ASN A 90 -13.60 -9.31 5.05
C ASN A 90 -12.39 -8.79 4.25
N PRO A 91 -11.63 -7.80 4.76
CA PRO A 91 -10.55 -7.16 4.01
C PRO A 91 -9.40 -8.12 3.71
N ASP A 92 -9.10 -9.04 4.63
CA ASP A 92 -7.99 -9.99 4.49
C ASP A 92 -8.30 -11.06 3.44
N ALA A 93 -9.54 -11.54 3.41
CA ALA A 93 -10.00 -12.50 2.40
C ALA A 93 -10.08 -11.87 0.99
N LEU A 94 -10.46 -10.59 0.89
CA LEU A 94 -10.44 -9.85 -0.37
C LEU A 94 -9.01 -9.69 -0.91
N LEU A 95 -8.05 -9.41 -0.02
CA LEU A 95 -6.63 -9.33 -0.36
C LEU A 95 -6.08 -10.69 -0.81
N LEU A 96 -6.33 -11.75 -0.05
CA LEU A 96 -5.86 -13.11 -0.39
C LEU A 96 -6.45 -13.58 -1.72
N ARG A 97 -7.72 -13.26 -2.02
CA ARG A 97 -8.34 -13.56 -3.33
C ARG A 97 -7.53 -12.98 -4.48
N ARG A 98 -7.08 -11.72 -4.35
CA ARG A 98 -6.27 -11.05 -5.38
C ARG A 98 -4.94 -11.77 -5.59
N ILE A 99 -4.26 -12.16 -4.50
CA ILE A 99 -2.99 -12.90 -4.54
C ILE A 99 -3.15 -14.27 -5.22
N LEU A 100 -4.25 -14.98 -4.93
CA LEU A 100 -4.50 -16.30 -5.50
C LEU A 100 -4.81 -16.23 -7.00
N SER A 101 -5.60 -15.23 -7.44
CA SER A 101 -5.91 -15.03 -8.86
C SER A 101 -4.66 -14.79 -9.72
N THR A 102 -3.69 -14.00 -9.25
CA THR A 102 -2.45 -13.72 -10.00
C THR A 102 -1.54 -14.95 -10.12
N ARG A 103 -1.56 -15.85 -9.14
CA ARG A 103 -0.82 -17.12 -9.21
C ARG A 103 -1.47 -18.12 -10.17
N THR A 104 -2.79 -18.24 -10.16
CA THR A 104 -3.51 -19.21 -11.03
C THR A 104 -3.38 -18.88 -12.53
N THR A 105 -3.33 -17.60 -12.89
CA THR A 105 -3.15 -17.20 -14.30
C THR A 105 -1.74 -17.50 -14.81
N SER A 106 -0.74 -17.56 -13.92
CA SER A 106 0.65 -17.83 -14.30
C SER A 106 0.93 -19.32 -14.54
N THR A 107 0.06 -20.24 -14.10
CA THR A 107 0.30 -21.70 -14.17
C THR A 107 -0.29 -22.36 -15.42
N THR A 108 -1.11 -21.66 -16.21
CA THR A 108 -1.88 -22.29 -17.30
C THR A 108 -1.13 -22.38 -18.64
N ASP A 109 0.08 -21.81 -18.74
CA ASP A 109 0.86 -21.74 -20.00
C ASP A 109 2.00 -22.77 -20.14
N THR A 110 1.98 -23.90 -19.44
CA THR A 110 3.04 -24.91 -19.62
C THR A 110 2.54 -26.34 -19.50
N SER A 111 2.07 -26.90 -20.61
CA SER A 111 1.97 -28.34 -20.81
C SER A 111 2.33 -28.67 -22.27
N SER A 112 3.62 -28.88 -22.51
CA SER A 112 4.14 -29.60 -23.66
C SER A 112 5.24 -30.54 -23.18
N THR A 113 5.06 -31.82 -23.49
CA THR A 113 5.75 -32.98 -22.92
C THR A 113 7.02 -33.30 -23.71
N GLY A 114 8.13 -33.54 -23.00
CA GLY A 114 9.32 -34.23 -23.52
C GLY A 114 10.41 -34.35 -22.46
N PRO A 115 10.96 -35.55 -22.18
CA PRO A 115 12.05 -35.69 -21.22
C PRO A 115 13.37 -35.38 -21.94
N SER A 116 13.83 -34.14 -21.83
CA SER A 116 15.17 -33.77 -22.27
C SER A 116 15.95 -33.27 -21.06
N THR A 117 16.94 -34.06 -20.65
CA THR A 117 17.99 -33.70 -19.70
C THR A 117 18.83 -32.58 -20.29
N SER A 118 18.32 -31.36 -20.19
CA SER A 118 19.04 -30.14 -20.54
C SER A 118 19.30 -29.39 -19.23
N SER A 119 20.57 -29.24 -18.89
CA SER A 119 21.03 -28.31 -17.86
C SER A 119 20.58 -26.90 -18.25
N THR A 120 19.40 -26.49 -17.79
CA THR A 120 18.84 -25.16 -18.03
C THR A 120 19.68 -24.14 -17.28
N ALA A 121 20.57 -23.46 -18.01
CA ALA A 121 21.12 -22.20 -17.55
C ALA A 121 19.94 -21.28 -17.19
N PRO A 122 19.92 -20.65 -16.01
CA PRO A 122 18.79 -19.86 -15.56
C PRO A 122 18.51 -18.76 -16.57
N THR A 123 17.33 -18.78 -17.17
CA THR A 123 16.87 -17.77 -18.13
C THR A 123 17.01 -16.41 -17.47
N ALA A 124 17.86 -15.55 -18.02
CA ALA A 124 18.12 -14.22 -17.48
C ALA A 124 16.80 -13.47 -17.28
N PHE A 125 16.49 -13.14 -16.03
CA PHE A 125 15.24 -12.49 -15.65
C PHE A 125 15.15 -11.10 -16.30
N LYS A 126 14.18 -10.90 -17.20
CA LYS A 126 13.89 -9.58 -17.77
C LYS A 126 13.06 -8.77 -16.78
N ALA A 127 13.72 -7.86 -16.07
CA ALA A 127 13.04 -6.88 -15.24
C ALA A 127 12.14 -5.98 -16.11
N ARG A 128 10.83 -5.96 -15.83
CA ARG A 128 9.87 -5.06 -16.47
C ARG A 128 9.73 -3.76 -15.70
N THR A 129 9.38 -2.68 -16.40
CA THR A 129 8.92 -1.43 -15.78
C THR A 129 7.42 -1.49 -15.50
N LEU A 130 6.95 -0.58 -14.64
CA LEU A 130 5.53 -0.36 -14.38
C LEU A 130 4.79 0.14 -15.62
N THR A 131 3.52 -0.21 -15.76
CA THR A 131 2.61 0.38 -16.74
C THR A 131 2.04 1.72 -16.22
N ASN A 132 1.35 2.47 -17.09
CA ASN A 132 0.73 3.75 -16.72
C ASN A 132 -0.42 3.58 -15.70
N GLU A 133 -1.12 2.46 -15.78
CA GLU A 133 -2.20 2.07 -14.87
C GLU A 133 -1.61 1.81 -13.47
N GLU A 134 -0.54 1.02 -13.39
CA GLU A 134 0.17 0.74 -12.15
C GLU A 134 0.77 2.01 -11.53
N VAL A 135 1.30 2.93 -12.35
CA VAL A 135 1.73 4.26 -11.93
C VAL A 135 0.57 5.06 -11.32
N SER A 136 -0.62 4.99 -11.92
CA SER A 136 -1.82 5.67 -11.40
C SER A 136 -2.24 5.12 -10.03
N LEU A 137 -2.11 3.81 -9.80
CA LEU A 137 -2.36 3.20 -8.49
C LEU A 137 -1.41 3.73 -7.41
N ILE A 138 -0.11 3.81 -7.73
CA ILE A 138 0.87 4.38 -6.80
C ILE A 138 0.51 5.84 -6.50
N ARG A 139 0.18 6.64 -7.51
CA ARG A 139 -0.22 8.04 -7.32
C ARG A 139 -1.41 8.17 -6.37
N ILE A 140 -2.45 7.37 -6.57
CA ILE A 140 -3.65 7.39 -5.72
C ILE A 140 -3.30 7.10 -4.26
N HIS A 141 -2.52 6.04 -4.02
CA HIS A 141 -2.24 5.58 -2.66
C HIS A 141 -1.20 6.40 -1.90
N GLU A 142 -0.37 7.15 -2.63
CA GLU A 142 0.62 8.08 -2.06
C GLU A 142 0.11 9.51 -1.93
N MET A 143 -1.08 9.81 -2.47
CA MET A 143 -1.68 11.13 -2.37
C MET A 143 -2.23 11.37 -0.97
N ASN A 144 -1.90 12.52 -0.38
CA ASN A 144 -2.51 12.91 0.88
C ASN A 144 -3.93 13.48 0.66
N ARG A 145 -4.67 13.68 1.76
CA ARG A 145 -6.07 14.15 1.73
C ARG A 145 -6.26 15.50 1.04
N ASP A 146 -5.30 16.42 1.16
CA ASP A 146 -5.42 17.75 0.56
C ASP A 146 -5.10 17.73 -0.93
N GLU A 147 -4.08 16.97 -1.33
CA GLU A 147 -3.76 16.74 -2.74
C GLU A 147 -4.91 16.06 -3.49
N PHE A 148 -5.59 15.12 -2.83
CA PHE A 148 -6.72 14.38 -3.40
C PHE A 148 -7.91 15.29 -3.76
N LYS A 149 -8.08 16.43 -3.07
CA LYS A 149 -9.13 17.42 -3.41
C LYS A 149 -8.88 18.09 -4.77
N THR A 150 -7.62 18.15 -5.20
CA THR A 150 -7.19 18.78 -6.44
C THR A 150 -6.71 17.76 -7.48
N ILE A 151 -7.08 16.49 -7.32
CA ILE A 151 -6.66 15.42 -8.22
C ILE A 151 -7.17 15.66 -9.64
N GLN A 152 -6.25 15.58 -10.59
CA GLN A 152 -6.54 15.49 -12.02
C GLN A 152 -6.46 14.03 -12.41
N ALA A 153 -7.59 13.50 -12.83
CA ALA A 153 -7.73 12.12 -13.28
C ALA A 153 -8.84 12.02 -14.32
N SER A 154 -8.88 10.88 -15.01
CA SER A 154 -9.96 10.53 -15.92
C SER A 154 -10.39 9.09 -15.69
N ILE A 155 -11.69 8.88 -15.78
CA ILE A 155 -12.34 7.57 -15.79
C ILE A 155 -13.32 7.61 -16.95
N ASP A 156 -13.29 6.59 -17.79
CA ASP A 156 -14.21 6.51 -18.91
C ASP A 156 -15.67 6.48 -18.43
N ARG A 157 -16.57 7.17 -19.16
CA ARG A 157 -17.97 7.31 -18.77
C ARG A 157 -18.70 5.97 -18.73
N LYS A 158 -18.38 5.06 -19.65
CA LYS A 158 -18.96 3.70 -19.65
C LYS A 158 -18.50 2.95 -18.40
N THR A 159 -17.22 3.10 -18.01
CA THR A 159 -16.69 2.53 -16.76
C THR A 159 -17.42 3.03 -15.52
N LEU A 160 -17.66 4.33 -15.40
CA LEU A 160 -18.43 4.90 -14.28
C LEU A 160 -19.89 4.43 -14.26
N THR A 161 -20.51 4.33 -15.44
CA THR A 161 -21.87 3.81 -15.58
C THR A 161 -21.95 2.34 -15.16
N ASP A 162 -21.04 1.52 -15.66
CA ASP A 162 -20.92 0.11 -15.28
C ASP A 162 -20.66 -0.05 -13.78
N PHE A 163 -19.83 0.81 -13.17
CA PHE A 163 -19.57 0.78 -11.73
C PHE A 163 -20.83 1.10 -10.93
N TRP A 164 -21.54 2.16 -11.32
CA TRP A 164 -22.78 2.56 -10.68
C TRP A 164 -23.81 1.42 -10.70
N ASP A 165 -24.07 0.87 -11.89
CA ASP A 165 -25.14 -0.12 -12.11
C ASP A 165 -24.81 -1.51 -11.53
N LYS A 166 -23.52 -1.89 -11.45
CA LYS A 166 -23.10 -3.24 -11.02
C LYS A 166 -22.54 -3.31 -9.62
N VAL A 167 -22.00 -2.21 -9.09
CA VAL A 167 -21.31 -2.18 -7.80
C VAL A 167 -22.05 -1.25 -6.85
N TYR A 168 -22.11 0.04 -7.18
CA TYR A 168 -22.62 1.06 -6.25
C TYR A 168 -24.08 0.82 -5.86
N THR A 169 -24.94 0.51 -6.83
CA THR A 169 -26.37 0.28 -6.60
C THR A 169 -26.69 -1.00 -5.84
N ARG A 170 -25.74 -1.94 -5.79
CA ARG A 170 -25.88 -3.23 -5.09
C ARG A 170 -25.26 -3.23 -3.70
N ASP A 171 -24.58 -2.14 -3.35
CA ASP A 171 -23.99 -1.97 -2.02
C ASP A 171 -25.10 -1.70 -1.00
N THR A 172 -25.25 -2.60 -0.03
CA THR A 172 -26.29 -2.50 1.02
C THR A 172 -26.14 -1.27 1.91
N ARG A 173 -24.97 -0.61 1.90
CA ARG A 173 -24.76 0.67 2.59
C ARG A 173 -25.51 1.82 1.92
N ASN A 174 -25.84 1.69 0.64
CA ASN A 174 -26.54 2.70 -0.14
C ASN A 174 -28.06 2.46 -0.06
N THR A 175 -28.69 2.94 1.02
CA THR A 175 -30.10 2.67 1.33
C THR A 175 -31.08 3.49 0.50
N ARG A 176 -30.62 4.56 -0.17
CA ARG A 176 -31.43 5.38 -1.07
C ARG A 176 -30.58 5.77 -2.27
N ILE A 177 -31.04 5.37 -3.44
CA ILE A 177 -30.38 5.66 -4.71
C ILE A 177 -31.43 6.33 -5.60
N THR A 178 -31.24 7.60 -5.87
CA THR A 178 -32.10 8.40 -6.74
C THR A 178 -31.47 8.60 -8.11
N ARG A 179 -32.25 9.11 -9.06
CA ARG A 179 -31.74 9.52 -10.36
C ARG A 179 -30.75 10.68 -10.21
N GLU A 180 -31.05 11.60 -9.30
CA GLU A 180 -30.23 12.76 -8.97
C GLU A 180 -28.86 12.33 -8.43
N ASP A 181 -28.82 11.30 -7.56
CA ASP A 181 -27.55 10.74 -7.06
C ASP A 181 -26.69 10.18 -8.20
N ARG A 182 -27.32 9.49 -9.16
CA ARG A 182 -26.62 8.96 -10.34
C ARG A 182 -26.05 10.08 -11.20
N GLU A 183 -26.83 11.12 -11.46
CA GLU A 183 -26.39 12.27 -12.25
C GLU A 183 -25.24 13.02 -11.54
N ALA A 184 -25.31 13.18 -10.22
CA ALA A 184 -24.25 13.76 -9.41
C ALA A 184 -22.97 12.91 -9.41
N PHE A 185 -23.09 11.59 -9.28
CA PHE A 185 -21.96 10.66 -9.35
C PHE A 185 -21.28 10.70 -10.72
N LEU A 186 -22.05 10.65 -11.81
CA LEU A 186 -21.53 10.65 -13.19
C LEU A 186 -21.07 12.03 -13.68
N ASN A 187 -21.14 13.06 -12.84
CA ASN A 187 -20.65 14.39 -13.16
C ASN A 187 -19.10 14.39 -13.23
N PRO A 188 -18.47 14.77 -14.34
CA PRO A 188 -17.00 14.82 -14.45
C PRO A 188 -16.31 15.71 -13.42
N ARG A 189 -17.03 16.68 -12.83
CA ARG A 189 -16.51 17.54 -11.75
C ARG A 189 -16.38 16.79 -10.41
N ASN A 190 -16.97 15.61 -10.28
CA ASN A 190 -16.92 14.77 -9.07
C ASN A 190 -15.83 13.69 -9.14
N ILE A 191 -14.70 13.96 -9.82
CA ILE A 191 -13.66 12.95 -10.04
C ILE A 191 -13.09 12.37 -8.72
N ALA A 192 -12.88 13.23 -7.71
CA ALA A 192 -12.38 12.78 -6.41
C ALA A 192 -13.38 11.84 -5.71
N GLY A 193 -14.67 12.18 -5.72
CA GLY A 193 -15.73 11.33 -5.15
C GLY A 193 -15.89 10.02 -5.90
N GLN A 194 -15.80 10.04 -7.24
CA GLN A 194 -15.81 8.83 -8.06
C GLN A 194 -14.67 7.87 -7.70
N ILE A 195 -13.44 8.39 -7.57
CA ILE A 195 -12.27 7.60 -7.20
C ILE A 195 -12.43 7.04 -5.78
N ASP A 196 -12.84 7.87 -4.82
CA ASP A 196 -13.03 7.45 -3.42
C ASP A 196 -14.05 6.31 -3.30
N GLU A 197 -15.19 6.40 -3.99
CA GLU A 197 -16.19 5.32 -4.01
C GLU A 197 -15.67 4.04 -4.68
N ILE A 198 -14.93 4.15 -5.78
CA ILE A 198 -14.31 2.99 -6.44
C ILE A 198 -13.28 2.30 -5.52
N LEU A 199 -12.46 3.09 -4.81
CA LEU A 199 -11.47 2.56 -3.86
C LEU A 199 -12.13 1.89 -2.66
N LYS A 200 -13.16 2.52 -2.06
CA LYS A 200 -13.95 1.96 -0.96
C LYS A 200 -14.61 0.63 -1.34
N ALA A 201 -15.06 0.50 -2.59
CA ALA A 201 -15.65 -0.73 -3.09
C ALA A 201 -14.60 -1.85 -3.34
N GLY A 202 -13.32 -1.50 -3.45
CA GLY A 202 -12.20 -2.46 -3.58
C GLY A 202 -12.18 -3.25 -4.89
N GLN A 203 -12.94 -2.84 -5.91
CA GLN A 203 -13.09 -3.59 -7.16
C GLN A 203 -11.93 -3.31 -8.13
N ALA A 204 -11.01 -4.28 -8.27
CA ALA A 204 -9.79 -4.14 -9.07
C ALA A 204 -10.05 -3.68 -10.52
N ASP A 205 -11.03 -4.29 -11.19
CA ASP A 205 -11.41 -4.01 -12.58
C ASP A 205 -11.79 -2.54 -12.85
N TYR A 206 -12.22 -1.81 -11.81
CA TYR A 206 -12.56 -0.39 -11.92
C TYR A 206 -11.39 0.49 -11.47
N ILE A 207 -10.65 0.07 -10.45
CA ILE A 207 -9.47 0.78 -9.95
C ILE A 207 -8.39 0.88 -11.04
N GLU A 208 -8.15 -0.19 -11.80
CA GLU A 208 -7.18 -0.20 -12.91
C GLU A 208 -7.54 0.74 -14.07
N LYS A 209 -8.81 1.17 -14.16
CA LYS A 209 -9.29 2.08 -15.22
C LYS A 209 -9.18 3.56 -14.84
N ILE A 210 -8.71 3.85 -13.63
CA ILE A 210 -8.47 5.23 -13.17
C ILE A 210 -7.13 5.70 -13.69
N LYS A 211 -7.15 6.75 -14.52
CA LYS A 211 -5.92 7.36 -15.06
C LYS A 211 -5.65 8.66 -14.33
N VAL A 212 -4.63 8.68 -13.47
CA VAL A 212 -4.27 9.87 -12.67
C VAL A 212 -3.10 10.60 -13.30
N THR A 213 -3.23 11.90 -13.52
CA THR A 213 -2.16 12.74 -14.08
C THR A 213 -1.47 13.60 -13.01
N THR A 214 -2.16 13.96 -11.92
CA THR A 214 -1.54 14.65 -10.78
C THR A 214 -0.49 13.78 -10.12
N GLU A 215 0.68 14.36 -9.84
CA GLU A 215 1.77 13.69 -9.14
C GLU A 215 1.77 14.13 -7.66
N PRO A 216 1.61 13.21 -6.70
CA PRO A 216 1.72 13.52 -5.27
C PRO A 216 3.10 14.10 -4.93
N LYS A 217 3.14 15.02 -3.96
CA LYS A 217 4.37 15.67 -3.50
C LYS A 217 5.44 14.67 -3.12
N VAL A 218 5.09 13.56 -2.47
CA VAL A 218 6.07 12.53 -2.08
C VAL A 218 6.78 11.90 -3.28
N LEU A 219 6.10 11.79 -4.43
CA LEU A 219 6.68 11.27 -5.67
C LEU A 219 7.46 12.36 -6.42
N VAL A 220 7.03 13.61 -6.36
CA VAL A 220 7.82 14.76 -6.83
C VAL A 220 9.15 14.84 -6.07
N ASP A 221 9.10 14.78 -4.74
CA ASP A 221 10.28 14.81 -3.87
C ASP A 221 11.18 13.59 -4.15
N PHE A 222 10.60 12.41 -4.34
CA PHE A 222 11.35 11.23 -4.74
C PHE A 222 12.15 11.49 -6.04
N ARG A 223 11.49 11.96 -7.10
CA ARG A 223 12.14 12.15 -8.41
C ARG A 223 13.21 13.24 -8.39
N THR A 224 13.02 14.27 -7.58
CA THR A 224 13.89 15.46 -7.57
C THR A 224 15.05 15.33 -6.59
N GLN A 225 14.89 14.61 -5.48
CA GLN A 225 15.88 14.54 -4.40
C GLN A 225 16.44 13.13 -4.21
N ILE A 226 15.56 12.12 -4.13
CA ILE A 226 15.95 10.76 -3.74
C ILE A 226 16.45 9.94 -4.92
N GLN A 227 15.82 10.07 -6.08
CA GLN A 227 16.19 9.33 -7.27
C GLN A 227 17.60 9.69 -7.77
N PRO A 228 18.03 10.97 -7.84
CA PRO A 228 19.41 11.29 -8.17
C PRO A 228 20.41 10.64 -7.21
N PHE A 229 20.11 10.64 -5.91
CA PHE A 229 20.92 9.95 -4.91
C PHE A 229 20.97 8.44 -5.20
N LEU A 230 19.83 7.80 -5.45
CA LEU A 230 19.75 6.37 -5.76
C LEU A 230 20.60 6.02 -6.99
N LEU A 231 20.46 6.80 -8.06
CA LEU A 231 21.14 6.56 -9.33
C LEU A 231 22.65 6.69 -9.24
N GLN A 232 23.14 7.64 -8.45
CA GLN A 232 24.57 7.89 -8.30
C GLN A 232 25.26 6.89 -7.36
N ASN A 233 24.50 6.27 -6.45
CA ASN A 233 25.09 5.56 -5.32
C ASN A 233 24.76 4.06 -5.28
N CYS A 234 23.56 3.69 -5.70
CA CYS A 234 23.07 2.31 -5.59
C CYS A 234 22.84 1.70 -6.97
N ALA A 235 22.21 2.44 -7.88
CA ALA A 235 21.81 1.97 -9.21
C ALA A 235 22.92 2.17 -10.27
N THR A 236 24.18 2.05 -9.90
CA THR A 236 25.27 2.03 -10.88
C THR A 236 25.28 0.68 -11.61
N ALA A 237 25.83 0.64 -12.82
CA ALA A 237 25.91 -0.60 -13.60
C ALA A 237 26.69 -1.72 -12.88
N ALA A 238 27.64 -1.37 -12.01
CA ALA A 238 28.41 -2.31 -11.21
C ALA A 238 27.67 -2.85 -9.97
N CYS A 239 26.56 -2.22 -9.58
CA CYS A 239 25.79 -2.57 -8.39
C CYS A 239 24.36 -2.96 -8.78
N HIS A 240 23.36 -2.16 -8.43
CA HIS A 240 21.93 -2.48 -8.63
C HIS A 240 21.37 -1.99 -9.97
N GLY A 241 22.18 -1.34 -10.82
CA GLY A 241 21.76 -0.83 -12.12
C GLY A 241 22.08 -1.74 -13.31
N GLY A 242 22.91 -2.78 -13.10
CA GLY A 242 23.36 -3.69 -14.14
C GLY A 242 22.43 -4.88 -14.36
N GLU A 243 22.69 -5.65 -15.42
CA GLU A 243 21.96 -6.90 -15.71
C GLU A 243 22.26 -8.00 -14.70
N ASN A 244 23.47 -7.98 -14.12
CA ASN A 244 23.93 -8.94 -13.11
C ASN A 244 23.70 -8.45 -11.68
N ALA A 245 22.80 -7.49 -11.48
CA ALA A 245 22.49 -6.95 -10.16
C ALA A 245 21.99 -8.07 -9.22
N ILE A 246 22.59 -8.14 -8.03
CA ILE A 246 22.12 -9.02 -6.94
C ILE A 246 21.15 -8.23 -6.06
N GLY A 247 19.97 -8.80 -5.79
CA GLY A 247 18.92 -8.14 -5.02
C GLY A 247 18.07 -7.19 -5.87
N PRO A 248 17.70 -5.99 -5.37
CA PRO A 248 16.84 -5.09 -6.11
C PRO A 248 17.56 -4.57 -7.36
N ARG A 249 16.83 -4.52 -8.48
CA ARG A 249 17.30 -3.87 -9.71
C ARG A 249 16.63 -2.52 -9.87
N PHE A 250 17.44 -1.52 -10.20
CA PHE A 250 17.03 -0.16 -10.48
C PHE A 250 17.36 0.21 -11.93
N PHE A 251 16.54 1.07 -12.51
CA PHE A 251 16.63 1.51 -13.89
C PHE A 251 17.26 2.90 -13.99
N GLY A 252 17.91 3.18 -15.13
CA GLY A 252 18.52 4.48 -15.41
C GLY A 252 19.98 4.62 -14.97
N ALA A 253 20.73 3.53 -14.82
CA ALA A 253 22.17 3.60 -14.57
C ALA A 253 22.87 4.47 -15.63
N GLY A 254 23.47 5.59 -15.21
CA GLY A 254 24.20 6.50 -16.10
C GLY A 254 23.35 7.46 -16.94
N ARG A 255 22.01 7.53 -16.73
CA ARG A 255 21.14 8.48 -17.45
C ARG A 255 19.91 8.90 -16.64
N ALA A 256 19.19 9.90 -17.12
CA ALA A 256 17.88 10.22 -16.58
C ALA A 256 16.89 9.05 -16.83
N PRO A 257 16.15 8.57 -15.81
CA PRO A 257 15.10 7.56 -16.01
C PRO A 257 13.89 8.18 -16.70
N SER A 258 13.21 7.39 -17.52
CA SER A 258 11.84 7.69 -17.95
C SER A 258 10.89 7.71 -16.75
N ALA A 259 9.66 8.22 -16.95
CA ALA A 259 8.66 8.20 -15.89
C ALA A 259 8.37 6.76 -15.41
N ALA A 260 8.15 5.81 -16.32
CA ALA A 260 7.91 4.42 -15.94
C ALA A 260 9.06 3.83 -15.11
N GLU A 261 10.32 4.09 -15.50
CA GLU A 261 11.50 3.65 -14.75
C GLU A 261 11.61 4.32 -13.38
N ALA A 262 11.35 5.62 -13.29
CA ALA A 262 11.36 6.36 -12.04
C ALA A 262 10.36 5.77 -11.03
N TYR A 263 9.13 5.53 -11.46
CA TYR A 263 8.12 4.92 -10.61
C TYR A 263 8.45 3.47 -10.28
N THR A 264 9.08 2.73 -11.19
CA THR A 264 9.54 1.37 -10.92
C THR A 264 10.61 1.39 -9.82
N ASN A 265 11.56 2.33 -9.87
CA ASN A 265 12.57 2.51 -8.83
C ASN A 265 11.94 2.85 -7.47
N TYR A 266 10.98 3.77 -7.47
CA TYR A 266 10.20 4.10 -6.26
C TYR A 266 9.52 2.86 -5.69
N PHE A 267 8.78 2.13 -6.52
CA PHE A 267 8.07 0.91 -6.12
C PHE A 267 9.01 -0.16 -5.57
N THR A 268 10.16 -0.37 -6.23
CA THR A 268 11.20 -1.27 -5.75
C THR A 268 11.67 -0.87 -4.35
N LEU A 269 11.99 0.41 -4.10
CA LEU A 269 12.39 0.84 -2.76
C LEU A 269 11.26 0.69 -1.72
N ALA A 270 10.03 1.03 -2.10
CA ALA A 270 8.86 0.99 -1.22
C ALA A 270 8.52 -0.43 -0.76
N GLU A 271 8.67 -1.43 -1.65
CA GLU A 271 8.21 -2.80 -1.42
C GLU A 271 9.33 -3.80 -1.14
N TYR A 272 10.59 -3.48 -1.47
CA TYR A 272 11.70 -4.42 -1.28
C TYR A 272 11.98 -4.68 0.19
N ARG A 273 12.15 -5.97 0.51
CA ARG A 273 12.44 -6.48 1.86
C ARG A 273 13.53 -7.51 1.76
N VAL A 274 14.43 -7.51 2.73
CA VAL A 274 15.41 -8.60 2.88
C VAL A 274 14.79 -9.76 3.67
N LYS A 275 15.32 -10.98 3.55
CA LYS A 275 14.75 -12.16 4.26
C LYS A 275 14.76 -12.01 5.78
N SER A 276 15.68 -11.22 6.35
CA SER A 276 15.71 -10.93 7.79
C SER A 276 14.59 -10.01 8.26
N GLY A 277 13.74 -9.50 7.36
CA GLY A 277 12.58 -8.67 7.67
C GLY A 277 12.82 -7.16 7.52
N GLY A 278 14.07 -6.73 7.33
CA GLY A 278 14.41 -5.33 7.07
C GLY A 278 13.75 -4.80 5.79
N ARG A 279 13.28 -3.55 5.82
CA ARG A 279 12.64 -2.89 4.69
C ARG A 279 13.59 -1.88 4.07
N MET A 280 13.62 -1.82 2.74
CA MET A 280 14.38 -0.79 2.05
C MET A 280 13.88 0.61 2.42
N ILE A 281 12.56 0.77 2.47
CA ILE A 281 11.88 1.90 3.11
C ILE A 281 11.01 1.37 4.25
N ASP A 282 11.34 1.75 5.48
CA ASP A 282 10.49 1.55 6.65
C ASP A 282 9.70 2.83 6.95
N ARG A 283 8.44 2.86 6.52
CA ARG A 283 7.57 4.04 6.71
C ARG A 283 7.17 4.26 8.17
N ALA A 284 7.07 3.18 8.95
CA ALA A 284 6.68 3.25 10.36
C ALA A 284 7.84 3.76 11.20
N ASN A 285 9.07 3.37 10.85
CA ASN A 285 10.29 3.81 11.51
C ASN A 285 11.29 4.32 10.46
N PRO A 286 11.13 5.55 9.93
CA PRO A 286 11.96 6.08 8.85
C PRO A 286 13.47 5.88 9.05
N LYS A 287 13.96 6.10 10.28
CA LYS A 287 15.38 5.96 10.66
C LYS A 287 15.92 4.52 10.59
N ASP A 288 15.05 3.50 10.55
CA ASP A 288 15.42 2.08 10.45
C ASP A 288 15.40 1.56 9.01
N SER A 289 15.10 2.42 8.04
CA SER A 289 15.12 2.08 6.61
C SER A 289 16.51 1.63 6.17
N LEU A 290 16.59 0.49 5.47
CA LEU A 290 17.87 -0.02 4.95
C LEU A 290 18.51 0.96 3.97
N LEU A 291 17.73 1.72 3.21
CA LEU A 291 18.24 2.76 2.30
C LEU A 291 19.18 3.75 3.02
N LEU A 292 18.84 4.12 4.26
CA LEU A 292 19.65 5.01 5.10
C LEU A 292 20.88 4.30 5.65
N HIS A 293 20.67 3.11 6.23
CA HIS A 293 21.73 2.33 6.85
C HIS A 293 22.78 1.84 5.86
N TYR A 294 22.42 1.58 4.62
CA TYR A 294 23.34 1.16 3.57
C TYR A 294 24.22 2.31 3.06
N ALA A 295 23.81 3.56 3.28
CA ALA A 295 24.57 4.75 2.90
C ALA A 295 25.45 5.31 4.05
N LEU A 296 25.35 4.75 5.26
CA LEU A 296 26.19 5.07 6.40
C LEU A 296 27.50 4.25 6.39
N PRO A 297 28.57 4.75 7.04
CA PRO A 297 29.76 3.96 7.34
C PRO A 297 29.44 2.67 8.10
N LYS A 298 30.09 1.57 7.72
CA LYS A 298 29.83 0.22 8.26
C LYS A 298 29.97 0.13 9.78
N ASN A 299 30.87 0.93 10.38
CA ASN A 299 31.12 0.94 11.82
C ASN A 299 30.02 1.63 12.66
N ILE A 300 29.15 2.42 12.04
CA ILE A 300 28.03 3.09 12.73
C ILE A 300 26.66 2.65 12.23
N SER A 301 26.61 1.92 11.11
CA SER A 301 25.38 1.38 10.58
C SER A 301 24.91 0.17 11.39
N ARG A 302 23.65 0.22 11.86
CA ARG A 302 23.00 -0.94 12.51
C ARG A 302 22.70 -2.08 11.53
N SER A 303 22.58 -1.76 10.24
CA SER A 303 22.28 -2.71 9.18
C SER A 303 23.18 -2.38 7.99
N PRO A 304 24.48 -2.72 8.02
CA PRO A 304 25.38 -2.42 6.94
C PRO A 304 24.94 -3.15 5.66
N HIS A 305 25.22 -2.54 4.51
CA HIS A 305 24.93 -3.16 3.22
C HIS A 305 25.68 -4.50 3.10
N PRO A 306 25.03 -5.54 2.57
CA PRO A 306 25.65 -6.86 2.41
C PRO A 306 26.76 -6.87 1.36
N GLY A 307 27.66 -7.84 1.47
CA GLY A 307 28.78 -8.03 0.55
C GLY A 307 29.98 -7.11 0.83
N ASP A 308 31.02 -7.26 0.00
CA ASP A 308 32.31 -6.57 0.16
C ASP A 308 32.51 -5.43 -0.83
N ALA A 309 31.44 -5.03 -1.53
CA ALA A 309 31.48 -3.88 -2.43
C ALA A 309 31.94 -2.64 -1.66
N LYS A 310 32.93 -1.92 -2.20
CA LYS A 310 33.37 -0.65 -1.64
C LYS A 310 32.28 0.39 -1.83
N LEU A 311 31.41 0.53 -0.84
CA LEU A 311 30.35 1.51 -0.84
C LEU A 311 30.92 2.91 -0.67
N ILE A 312 30.34 3.86 -1.40
CA ILE A 312 30.59 5.26 -1.12
C ILE A 312 29.64 5.65 0.02
N THR A 313 30.21 5.87 1.21
CA THR A 313 29.47 6.43 2.35
C THR A 313 29.00 7.84 1.98
N ARG A 314 27.70 8.09 2.03
CA ARG A 314 27.11 9.40 1.64
C ARG A 314 26.59 10.21 2.81
N PHE A 315 26.40 9.57 3.95
CA PHE A 315 26.03 10.23 5.19
C PHE A 315 27.19 10.06 6.16
N ALA A 316 27.64 11.15 6.78
CA ALA A 316 28.72 11.06 7.78
C ALA A 316 28.25 10.29 9.03
N ASN A 317 27.01 10.52 9.44
CA ASN A 317 26.32 9.90 10.56
C ASN A 317 24.81 10.13 10.43
N ASP A 318 24.04 9.71 11.42
CA ASP A 318 22.58 9.89 11.45
C ASP A 318 22.15 11.35 11.68
N SER A 319 23.05 12.26 12.06
CA SER A 319 22.78 13.69 12.23
C SER A 319 23.10 14.51 10.95
N ASP A 320 23.59 13.86 9.89
CA ASP A 320 23.83 14.48 8.59
C ASP A 320 22.54 15.11 8.03
N ALA A 321 22.64 16.33 7.50
CA ALA A 321 21.48 17.05 6.97
C ALA A 321 20.76 16.27 5.86
N LYS A 322 21.49 15.59 4.98
CA LYS A 322 20.90 14.79 3.89
C LYS A 322 20.26 13.51 4.41
N TYR A 323 20.82 12.92 5.46
CA TYR A 323 20.20 11.80 6.17
C TYR A 323 18.85 12.23 6.75
N GLN A 324 18.81 13.37 7.45
CA GLN A 324 17.59 13.91 8.04
C GLN A 324 16.54 14.31 6.99
N GLU A 325 16.97 14.83 5.85
CA GLU A 325 16.08 15.13 4.71
C GLU A 325 15.41 13.86 4.18
N MET A 326 16.18 12.78 4.01
CA MET A 326 15.64 11.49 3.55
C MET A 326 14.72 10.85 4.61
N VAL A 327 15.06 10.93 5.90
CA VAL A 327 14.18 10.54 7.02
C VAL A 327 12.85 11.31 6.96
N LYS A 328 12.92 12.63 6.76
CA LYS A 328 11.73 13.48 6.66
C LYS A 328 10.88 13.09 5.47
N TRP A 329 11.48 12.85 4.30
CA TRP A 329 10.77 12.40 3.10
C TRP A 329 10.08 11.04 3.31
N ILE A 330 10.75 10.05 3.90
CA ILE A 330 10.12 8.76 4.21
C ILE A 330 8.93 8.96 5.16
N GLY A 331 9.04 9.89 6.12
CA GLY A 331 7.97 10.24 7.04
C GLY A 331 6.76 10.94 6.39
N THR A 332 6.85 11.43 5.15
CA THR A 332 5.69 11.99 4.43
C THR A 332 4.95 10.95 3.58
N MET A 333 5.50 9.74 3.43
CA MET A 333 4.86 8.66 2.68
C MET A 333 3.60 8.16 3.38
N SER A 334 2.68 7.59 2.60
CA SER A 334 1.48 6.96 3.15
C SER A 334 1.88 5.79 4.07
N LEU A 335 1.41 5.76 5.31
CA LEU A 335 1.79 4.71 6.28
C LEU A 335 1.26 3.33 5.91
N ASN A 336 0.09 3.29 5.27
CA ASN A 336 -0.66 2.06 5.01
C ASN A 336 -1.12 1.99 3.55
N PRO A 337 -0.21 1.98 2.55
CA PRO A 337 -0.61 1.61 1.21
C PRO A 337 -1.15 0.17 1.24
N PRO A 338 -2.08 -0.21 0.33
CA PRO A 338 -2.40 -1.62 0.13
C PRO A 338 -1.13 -2.40 -0.15
N GLN A 339 -1.11 -3.67 0.23
CA GLN A 339 0.05 -4.53 -0.01
C GLN A 339 0.47 -4.44 -1.49
N ARG A 340 1.69 -3.95 -1.72
CA ARG A 340 2.27 -3.77 -3.05
C ARG A 340 1.41 -2.97 -4.01
N TYR A 341 0.50 -2.12 -3.53
CA TYR A 341 -0.46 -1.38 -4.37
C TYR A 341 -1.34 -2.28 -5.27
N GLY A 342 -1.40 -3.59 -5.01
CA GLY A 342 -2.00 -4.57 -5.92
C GLY A 342 -1.15 -4.93 -7.14
N ILE A 343 0.11 -4.49 -7.21
CA ILE A 343 1.02 -4.68 -8.33
C ILE A 343 1.89 -5.92 -8.12
N THR A 344 2.04 -6.72 -9.18
CA THR A 344 2.93 -7.89 -9.20
C THR A 344 4.12 -7.65 -10.13
N ILE A 345 5.27 -7.36 -9.54
CA ILE A 345 6.59 -7.32 -10.19
C ILE A 345 7.54 -8.20 -9.39
N ASN A 346 8.43 -8.94 -10.04
CA ASN A 346 9.54 -9.56 -9.33
C ASN A 346 10.64 -8.50 -9.12
N LEU A 347 10.92 -8.19 -7.86
CA LEU A 347 11.86 -7.14 -7.43
C LEU A 347 13.31 -7.64 -7.33
N GLY A 348 13.62 -8.76 -7.99
CA GLY A 348 14.78 -9.58 -7.70
C GLY A 348 14.46 -10.57 -6.57
N GLU A 349 15.03 -11.77 -6.64
CA GLU A 349 14.92 -12.70 -5.51
C GLU A 349 15.56 -12.06 -4.28
N ASN A 350 14.90 -12.25 -3.13
CA ASN A 350 15.42 -11.86 -1.83
C ASN A 350 16.75 -12.59 -1.63
N ALA A 351 17.87 -11.99 -2.05
CA ALA A 351 19.18 -12.57 -1.86
C ALA A 351 19.53 -12.41 -0.38
N ALA A 352 19.13 -13.39 0.42
CA ALA A 352 19.79 -13.63 1.69
C ALA A 352 20.67 -14.86 1.54
N THR A 353 21.92 -14.63 1.91
CA THR A 353 22.86 -15.60 2.45
C THR A 353 23.41 -16.58 1.42
N THR A 354 24.33 -16.11 0.59
CA THR A 354 25.54 -16.93 0.38
C THR A 354 26.69 -16.21 1.08
N THR A 355 26.80 -16.43 2.38
CA THR A 355 28.10 -16.38 3.03
C THR A 355 28.79 -17.66 2.56
N GLN A 356 29.37 -17.62 1.35
CA GLN A 356 30.36 -18.61 1.01
C GLN A 356 31.58 -18.26 1.88
N PRO A 357 32.01 -19.12 2.81
CA PRO A 357 33.18 -18.81 3.62
C PRO A 357 34.35 -18.57 2.66
N ALA A 358 35.06 -17.47 2.87
CA ALA A 358 36.29 -17.19 2.16
C ALA A 358 37.19 -18.42 2.30
N LYS A 359 37.57 -19.02 1.16
CA LYS A 359 38.72 -19.93 1.16
C LYS A 359 39.91 -19.09 1.58
N SER A 360 40.45 -19.36 2.76
CA SER A 360 41.77 -18.91 3.15
C SER A 360 42.77 -19.50 2.17
N GLU A 361 43.43 -18.65 1.39
CA GLU A 361 44.72 -18.97 0.77
C GLU A 361 45.86 -18.71 1.76
#